data_AF-A0A2A4Z3C4-F1
#
_entry.id   AF-A0A2A4Z3C4-F1
#
_cell.length_a   1.000
_cell.length_b   1.000
_cell.length_c   1.000
_cell.angle_alpha   90.00
_cell.angle_beta   90.00
_cell.angle_gamma   90.00
#
_symmetry.space_group_name_H-M   'P 1'
#
loop_
_entity.id
_entity.type
_entity.pdbx_description
1 polymer ?
#
loop_
_entity_poly.entity_id
_entity_poly.type
_entity_poly.pdbx_seq_one_letter_code
_entity_poly.pdbx_strand_id
1 'polypeptide(L)'
;MFQLKSHFENDHRSHQSDWLRHQWFIKSRQDQEKRTDRAEKLEDELLSIATEVILATEIQIEAFNIKLDQYDEATVKALMENQIALDSIQATIELMLNDAYSMEDGRRVFKTENGEQVFDEFGNSVTAEELDFGLIPENAPTWEEWQGALQTKNDLTVQRTEIMEFQEKVDETREKVRTGQFTSDEIDSFENELNSEAPPSVKAQMPDFENIPDAKAVFSEKAQPAEIPTSRLQTQESTYDPMS
;
A
#
# COMPACT_ATOMS: atom_id res chain seq x y z
N MET A 1 -64.27 -54.32 -64.03
CA MET A 1 -63.27 -54.87 -63.08
C MET A 1 -62.49 -53.66 -62.55
N PHE A 2 -62.91 -53.09 -61.42
CA PHE A 2 -62.38 -51.82 -60.90
C PHE A 2 -61.62 -52.06 -59.59
N GLN A 3 -60.37 -51.59 -59.53
CA GLN A 3 -59.50 -51.68 -58.36
C GLN A 3 -59.84 -50.56 -57.35
N LEU A 4 -60.18 -50.95 -56.13
CA LEU A 4 -60.27 -50.12 -54.93
C LEU A 4 -59.20 -50.62 -53.97
N LYS A 5 -58.04 -49.96 -53.90
CA LYS A 5 -57.03 -50.17 -52.85
C LYS A 5 -55.93 -49.10 -52.94
N SER A 6 -56.16 -47.94 -52.32
CA SER A 6 -55.09 -47.00 -51.91
C SER A 6 -55.67 -45.69 -51.35
N HIS A 7 -56.29 -45.71 -50.17
CA HIS A 7 -56.69 -44.46 -49.49
C HIS A 7 -56.52 -44.49 -47.96
N PHE A 8 -55.67 -45.38 -47.42
CA PHE A 8 -55.46 -45.51 -45.96
C PHE A 8 -53.97 -45.60 -45.56
N GLU A 9 -53.10 -44.78 -46.15
CA GLU A 9 -51.68 -44.72 -45.70
C GLU A 9 -51.16 -43.31 -45.38
N ASN A 10 -51.93 -42.23 -45.63
CA ASN A 10 -51.43 -40.86 -45.46
C ASN A 10 -51.79 -40.17 -44.14
N ASP A 11 -52.60 -40.75 -43.26
CA ASP A 11 -53.08 -40.07 -42.05
C ASP A 11 -52.14 -40.19 -40.84
N HIS A 12 -51.20 -41.15 -40.85
CA HIS A 12 -50.29 -41.37 -39.72
C HIS A 12 -49.01 -40.50 -39.73
N ARG A 13 -48.69 -39.82 -40.84
CA ARG A 13 -47.48 -38.96 -40.94
C ARG A 13 -47.72 -37.51 -40.51
N SER A 14 -48.92 -36.97 -40.66
CA SER A 14 -49.24 -35.58 -40.28
C SER A 14 -49.27 -35.39 -38.76
N HIS A 15 -49.80 -36.37 -38.02
CA HIS A 15 -49.93 -36.30 -36.57
C HIS A 15 -48.58 -36.40 -35.86
N GLN A 16 -47.62 -37.13 -36.43
CA GLN A 16 -46.28 -37.26 -35.87
C GLN A 16 -45.46 -35.96 -36.04
N SER A 17 -45.64 -35.23 -37.16
CA SER A 17 -45.00 -33.93 -37.37
C SER A 17 -45.55 -32.82 -36.49
N ASP A 18 -46.86 -32.83 -36.19
CA ASP A 18 -47.49 -31.84 -35.31
C ASP A 18 -47.14 -32.08 -33.84
N TRP A 19 -47.03 -33.34 -33.42
CA TRP A 19 -46.54 -33.70 -32.09
C TRP A 19 -45.09 -33.26 -31.86
N LEU A 20 -44.22 -33.42 -32.86
CA LEU A 20 -42.82 -32.96 -32.79
C LEU A 20 -42.70 -31.43 -32.79
N ARG A 21 -43.55 -30.72 -33.54
CA ARG A 21 -43.63 -29.25 -33.50
C ARG A 21 -44.13 -28.75 -32.15
N HIS A 22 -45.14 -29.41 -31.57
CA HIS A 22 -45.66 -29.06 -30.26
C HIS A 22 -44.61 -29.27 -29.15
N GLN A 23 -43.88 -30.39 -29.20
CA GLN A 23 -42.74 -30.67 -28.32
C GLN A 23 -41.63 -29.61 -28.45
N TRP A 24 -41.30 -29.20 -29.69
CA TRP A 24 -40.31 -28.15 -29.94
C TRP A 24 -40.78 -26.78 -29.42
N PHE A 25 -42.05 -26.43 -29.61
CA PHE A 25 -42.61 -25.18 -29.08
C PHE A 25 -42.59 -25.13 -27.55
N ILE A 26 -42.96 -26.22 -26.87
CA ILE A 26 -42.89 -26.32 -25.40
C ILE A 26 -41.44 -26.21 -24.93
N LYS A 27 -40.51 -26.92 -25.60
CA LYS A 27 -39.09 -26.91 -25.26
C LYS A 27 -38.45 -25.55 -25.53
N SER A 28 -38.80 -24.89 -26.62
CA SER A 28 -38.31 -23.55 -26.97
C SER A 28 -38.80 -22.51 -25.97
N ARG A 29 -40.05 -22.62 -25.48
CA ARG A 29 -40.57 -21.76 -24.42
C ARG A 29 -39.83 -21.96 -23.10
N GLN A 30 -39.61 -23.20 -22.69
CA GLN A 30 -38.84 -23.52 -21.47
C GLN A 30 -37.37 -23.10 -21.59
N ASP A 31 -36.75 -23.21 -22.77
CA ASP A 31 -35.37 -22.77 -22.97
C ASP A 31 -35.26 -21.23 -22.97
N GLN A 32 -36.27 -20.55 -23.51
CA GLN A 32 -36.36 -19.09 -23.47
C GLN A 32 -36.60 -18.59 -22.04
N GLU A 33 -37.49 -19.23 -21.29
CA GLU A 33 -37.77 -18.94 -19.88
C GLU A 33 -36.53 -19.19 -19.00
N LYS A 34 -35.79 -20.28 -19.23
CA LYS A 34 -34.52 -20.53 -18.53
C LYS A 34 -33.43 -19.52 -18.87
N ARG A 35 -33.45 -18.94 -20.07
CA ARG A 35 -32.51 -17.89 -20.47
C ARG A 35 -32.88 -16.56 -19.84
N THR A 36 -34.17 -16.21 -19.78
CA THR A 36 -34.64 -15.01 -19.09
C THR A 36 -34.39 -15.11 -17.59
N ASP A 37 -34.68 -16.26 -16.95
CA ASP A 37 -34.43 -16.46 -15.52
C ASP A 37 -32.94 -16.35 -15.15
N ARG A 38 -32.04 -16.79 -16.04
CA ARG A 38 -30.59 -16.62 -15.83
C ARG A 38 -30.14 -15.19 -16.06
N ALA A 39 -30.73 -14.49 -17.02
CA ALA A 39 -30.45 -13.08 -17.27
C ALA A 39 -30.93 -12.21 -16.10
N GLU A 40 -32.16 -12.43 -15.62
CA GLU A 40 -32.72 -11.73 -14.45
C GLU A 40 -31.91 -12.01 -13.18
N LYS A 41 -31.46 -13.26 -12.96
CA LYS A 41 -30.57 -13.55 -11.81
C LYS A 41 -29.22 -12.86 -11.89
N LEU A 42 -28.63 -12.77 -13.08
CA LEU A 42 -27.37 -12.04 -13.27
C LEU A 42 -27.56 -10.52 -13.13
N GLU A 43 -28.72 -10.01 -13.53
CA GLU A 43 -29.08 -8.60 -13.41
C GLU A 43 -29.40 -8.22 -11.95
N ASP A 44 -30.10 -9.07 -11.21
CA ASP A 44 -30.31 -8.94 -9.76
C ASP A 44 -28.99 -9.10 -8.98
N GLU A 45 -28.10 -10.01 -9.39
CA GLU A 45 -26.77 -10.16 -8.79
C GLU A 45 -25.90 -8.92 -9.06
N LEU A 46 -25.93 -8.36 -10.28
CA LEU A 46 -25.30 -7.08 -10.62
C LEU A 46 -25.89 -5.89 -9.86
N LEU A 47 -27.21 -5.83 -9.70
CA LEU A 47 -27.90 -4.81 -8.91
C LEU A 47 -27.65 -4.96 -7.40
N SER A 48 -27.39 -6.18 -6.93
CA SER A 48 -26.98 -6.43 -5.54
C SER A 48 -25.49 -6.10 -5.29
N ILE A 49 -24.66 -6.18 -6.33
CA ILE A 49 -23.25 -5.74 -6.37
C ILE A 49 -23.13 -4.24 -6.68
N ALA A 50 -24.24 -3.56 -7.01
CA ALA A 50 -24.35 -2.12 -6.84
C ALA A 50 -24.49 -1.76 -5.35
N THR A 51 -23.66 -2.39 -4.50
CA THR A 51 -23.20 -1.80 -3.25
C THR A 51 -22.80 -0.37 -3.56
N GLU A 52 -23.51 0.55 -2.92
CA GLU A 52 -23.36 2.00 -3.04
C GLU A 52 -21.86 2.35 -2.96
N VAL A 53 -21.24 2.57 -4.12
CA VAL A 53 -19.84 2.96 -4.20
C VAL A 53 -19.78 4.39 -3.67
N ILE A 54 -19.49 4.53 -2.37
CA ILE A 54 -19.35 5.83 -1.72
C ILE A 54 -18.02 6.40 -2.20
N LEU A 55 -18.11 7.29 -3.19
CA LEU A 55 -16.98 8.11 -3.62
C LEU A 55 -16.43 8.88 -2.41
N ALA A 56 -15.11 8.96 -2.32
CA ALA A 56 -14.44 9.77 -1.33
C ALA A 56 -14.84 11.24 -1.51
N THR A 57 -15.12 11.90 -0.39
CA THR A 57 -15.40 13.34 -0.39
C THR A 57 -14.12 14.13 -0.62
N GLU A 58 -14.23 15.35 -1.15
CA GLU A 58 -13.09 16.28 -1.31
C GLU A 58 -12.32 16.47 0.01
N ILE A 59 -13.03 16.47 1.15
CA ILE A 59 -12.45 16.61 2.49
C ILE A 59 -11.61 15.39 2.85
N GLN A 60 -12.04 14.17 2.49
CA GLN A 60 -11.27 12.95 2.73
C GLN A 60 -10.03 12.90 1.84
N ILE A 61 -10.13 13.31 0.58
CA ILE A 61 -9.00 13.39 -0.35
C ILE A 61 -7.98 14.41 0.17
N GLU A 62 -8.42 15.57 0.63
CA GLU A 62 -7.53 16.59 1.20
C GLU A 62 -6.85 16.11 2.48
N ALA A 63 -7.60 15.45 3.38
CA ALA A 63 -7.02 14.86 4.59
C ALA A 63 -5.97 13.79 4.28
N PHE A 64 -6.21 12.97 3.25
CA PHE A 64 -5.25 11.98 2.80
C PHE A 64 -4.01 12.62 2.16
N ASN A 65 -4.16 13.68 1.37
CA ASN A 65 -3.03 14.45 0.82
C ASN A 65 -2.13 15.03 1.93
N ILE A 66 -2.72 15.54 3.01
CA ILE A 66 -1.95 16.01 4.17
C ILE A 66 -1.13 14.87 4.78
N LYS A 67 -1.67 13.64 4.85
CA LYS A 67 -0.91 12.47 5.32
C LYS A 67 0.22 12.10 4.35
N LEU A 68 -0.01 12.15 3.03
CA LEU A 68 1.04 11.93 2.03
C LEU A 68 2.17 12.95 2.17
N ASP A 69 1.85 14.22 2.40
CA ASP A 69 2.85 15.27 2.63
C ASP A 69 3.69 15.01 3.89
N GLN A 70 3.08 14.45 4.93
CA GLN A 70 3.82 14.05 6.15
C GLN A 70 4.74 12.85 5.90
N TYR A 71 4.30 11.85 5.12
CA TYR A 71 5.16 10.74 4.72
C TYR A 71 6.35 11.22 3.90
N ASP A 72 6.15 12.17 2.99
CA ASP A 72 7.24 12.77 2.22
C ASP A 72 8.24 13.50 3.13
N GLU A 73 7.75 14.35 4.02
CA GLU A 73 8.61 15.08 4.95
C GLU A 73 9.43 14.11 5.82
N ALA A 74 8.79 13.07 6.33
CA ALA A 74 9.43 12.01 7.12
C ALA A 74 10.46 11.23 6.33
N THR A 75 10.16 10.90 5.07
CA THR A 75 11.06 10.20 4.14
C THR A 75 12.31 11.03 3.86
N VAL A 76 12.15 12.33 3.59
CA VAL A 76 13.28 13.25 3.37
C VAL A 76 14.14 13.34 4.63
N LYS A 77 13.54 13.51 5.81
CA LYS A 77 14.28 13.52 7.09
C LYS A 77 15.04 12.21 7.32
N ALA A 78 14.40 11.07 7.10
CA ALA A 78 15.02 9.75 7.24
C ALA A 78 16.19 9.57 6.27
N LEU A 79 16.08 10.01 5.01
CA LEU A 79 17.18 9.98 4.05
C LEU A 79 18.35 10.88 4.47
N MET A 80 18.06 12.07 5.01
CA MET A 80 19.10 12.98 5.51
C MET A 80 19.86 12.38 6.70
N GLU A 81 19.16 11.83 7.68
CA GLU A 81 19.79 11.16 8.83
C GLU A 81 20.59 9.93 8.42
N ASN A 82 20.04 9.12 7.51
CA ASN A 82 20.74 7.97 6.95
C ASN A 82 22.04 8.39 6.22
N GLN A 83 22.01 9.47 5.44
CA GLN A 83 23.21 10.00 4.79
C GLN A 83 24.26 10.45 5.81
N ILE A 84 23.86 11.17 6.87
CA ILE A 84 24.79 11.59 7.93
C ILE A 84 25.41 10.36 8.60
N ALA A 85 24.62 9.32 8.88
CA ALA A 85 25.11 8.08 9.46
C ALA A 85 26.08 7.34 8.51
N LEU A 86 25.78 7.29 7.20
CA LEU A 86 26.65 6.72 6.17
C LEU A 86 27.98 7.47 6.07
N ASP A 87 27.95 8.80 6.07
CA ASP A 87 29.15 9.63 6.04
C ASP A 87 29.99 9.42 7.30
N SER A 88 29.34 9.34 8.47
CA SER A 88 30.00 9.09 9.73
C SER A 88 30.67 7.70 9.77
N ILE A 89 29.99 6.64 9.34
CA ILE A 89 30.57 5.29 9.35
C ILE A 89 31.67 5.14 8.30
N GLN A 90 31.53 5.81 7.15
CA GLN A 90 32.56 5.84 6.12
C GLN A 90 33.84 6.50 6.64
N ALA A 91 33.72 7.62 7.36
CA ALA A 91 34.86 8.26 8.02
C ALA A 91 35.51 7.34 9.07
N THR A 92 34.71 6.61 9.86
CA THR A 92 35.23 5.61 10.80
C THR A 92 36.01 4.50 10.10
N ILE A 93 35.48 3.96 9.00
CA ILE A 93 36.14 2.94 8.17
C ILE A 93 37.47 3.46 7.62
N GLU A 94 37.51 4.70 7.12
CA GLU A 94 38.74 5.32 6.61
C GLU A 94 39.80 5.52 7.71
N LEU A 95 39.38 5.93 8.91
CA LEU A 95 40.26 6.02 10.07
C LEU A 95 40.82 4.65 10.45
N MET A 96 39.97 3.62 10.50
CA MET A 96 40.40 2.25 10.77
C MET A 96 41.42 1.76 9.73
N LEU A 97 41.20 2.01 8.44
CA LEU A 97 42.16 1.63 7.39
C LEU A 97 43.48 2.39 7.49
N ASN A 98 43.44 3.66 7.89
CA ASN A 98 44.64 4.46 8.08
C ASN A 98 45.48 3.98 9.27
N ASP A 99 44.80 3.62 10.36
CA ASP A 99 45.43 3.15 11.61
C ASP A 99 45.79 1.65 11.56
N ALA A 100 45.20 0.89 10.64
CA ALA A 100 45.52 -0.51 10.42
C ALA A 100 46.95 -0.73 9.89
N TYR A 101 47.55 -1.83 10.32
CA TYR A 101 48.88 -2.22 9.86
C TYR A 101 48.88 -2.54 8.36
N SER A 102 49.82 -1.97 7.62
CA SER A 102 50.07 -2.29 6.21
C SER A 102 51.14 -3.35 6.06
N MET A 103 50.82 -4.40 5.32
CA MET A 103 51.81 -5.36 4.83
C MET A 103 52.68 -4.76 3.71
N GLU A 104 53.77 -5.44 3.36
CA GLU A 104 54.68 -5.01 2.28
C GLU A 104 54.01 -4.94 0.90
N ASP A 105 52.93 -5.71 0.70
CA ASP A 105 52.12 -5.73 -0.52
C ASP A 105 51.07 -4.59 -0.59
N GLY A 106 50.92 -3.81 0.49
CA GLY A 106 49.98 -2.71 0.61
C GLY A 106 48.61 -3.07 1.21
N ARG A 107 48.32 -4.35 1.47
CA ARG A 107 47.08 -4.76 2.15
C ARG A 107 47.09 -4.31 3.61
N ARG A 108 45.93 -3.88 4.10
CA ARG A 108 45.66 -3.63 5.51
C ARG A 108 45.21 -4.93 6.17
N VAL A 109 45.72 -5.15 7.37
CA VAL A 109 45.39 -6.32 8.16
C VAL A 109 44.93 -5.92 9.55
N PHE A 110 44.05 -6.73 10.10
CA PHE A 110 43.41 -6.54 11.38
C PHE A 110 43.63 -7.81 12.20
N LYS A 111 44.09 -7.62 13.44
CA LYS A 111 44.24 -8.70 14.41
C LYS A 111 42.92 -8.90 15.13
N THR A 112 42.55 -10.14 15.42
CA THR A 112 41.38 -10.43 16.26
C THR A 112 41.59 -9.93 17.68
N GLU A 113 40.50 -9.67 18.40
CA GLU A 113 40.55 -9.20 19.80
C GLU A 113 41.36 -10.14 20.72
N ASN A 114 41.31 -11.45 20.47
CA ASN A 114 42.11 -12.44 21.22
C ASN A 114 43.60 -12.49 20.81
N GLY A 115 44.00 -11.80 19.73
CA GLY A 115 45.37 -11.75 19.25
C GLY A 115 45.85 -13.01 18.51
N GLU A 116 45.01 -14.02 18.34
CA GLU A 116 45.41 -15.34 17.80
C GLU A 116 45.33 -15.43 16.28
N GLN A 117 44.55 -14.56 15.64
CA GLN A 117 44.31 -14.60 14.20
C GLN A 117 44.45 -13.20 13.59
N VAL A 118 44.83 -13.17 12.32
CA VAL A 118 44.92 -11.95 11.52
C VAL A 118 44.16 -12.17 10.23
N PHE A 119 43.37 -11.18 9.84
CA PHE A 119 42.62 -11.16 8.60
C PHE A 119 42.97 -9.90 7.81
N ASP A 120 42.98 -10.00 6.49
CA ASP A 120 43.08 -8.83 5.62
C ASP A 120 41.75 -8.08 5.50
N GLU A 121 41.77 -6.87 4.93
CA GLU A 121 40.60 -6.04 4.67
C GLU A 121 39.47 -6.72 3.87
N PHE A 122 39.76 -7.83 3.18
CA PHE A 122 38.82 -8.62 2.39
C PHE A 122 38.32 -9.88 3.13
N GLY A 123 38.81 -10.16 4.33
CA GLY A 123 38.42 -11.31 5.14
C GLY A 123 39.19 -12.59 4.88
N ASN A 124 40.31 -12.52 4.17
CA ASN A 124 41.20 -13.68 4.05
C ASN A 124 42.09 -13.78 5.28
N SER A 125 42.24 -15.00 5.82
CA SER A 125 43.17 -15.24 6.92
C SER A 125 44.62 -15.10 6.42
N VAL A 126 45.40 -14.31 7.16
CA VAL A 126 46.84 -14.16 6.97
C VAL A 126 47.56 -15.14 7.89
N THR A 127 48.48 -15.91 7.33
CA THR A 127 49.20 -16.92 8.12
C THR A 127 50.44 -16.33 8.80
N ALA A 128 50.91 -16.97 9.87
CA ALA A 128 52.14 -16.57 10.56
C ALA A 128 53.41 -16.70 9.69
N GLU A 129 53.34 -17.44 8.58
CA GLU A 129 54.42 -17.52 7.58
C GLU A 129 54.49 -16.26 6.72
N GLU A 130 53.35 -15.59 6.49
CA GLU A 130 53.24 -14.37 5.69
C GLU A 130 53.49 -13.11 6.51
N LEU A 131 53.07 -13.11 7.78
CA LEU A 131 53.21 -11.97 8.69
C LEU A 131 53.40 -12.43 10.13
N ASP A 132 54.44 -11.90 10.79
CA ASP A 132 54.56 -12.02 12.25
C ASP A 132 53.50 -11.13 12.93
N PHE A 133 52.56 -11.74 13.63
CA PHE A 133 51.44 -11.05 14.27
C PHE A 133 51.91 -10.06 15.36
N GLY A 134 53.10 -10.28 15.94
CA GLY A 134 53.71 -9.38 16.91
C GLY A 134 54.15 -8.03 16.32
N LEU A 135 54.21 -7.90 14.99
CA LEU A 135 54.49 -6.62 14.32
C LEU A 135 53.27 -5.69 14.27
N ILE A 136 52.06 -6.23 14.43
CA ILE A 136 50.83 -5.46 14.44
C ILE A 136 50.70 -4.75 15.81
N PRO A 137 50.63 -3.42 15.85
CA PRO A 137 50.48 -2.69 17.10
C PRO A 137 49.21 -3.10 17.87
N GLU A 138 49.28 -3.20 19.19
CA GLU A 138 48.11 -3.53 20.05
C GLU A 138 47.02 -2.46 20.03
N ASN A 139 47.33 -1.24 19.57
CA ASN A 139 46.37 -0.15 19.43
C ASN A 139 45.78 -0.04 18.02
N ALA A 140 46.12 -0.95 17.10
CA ALA A 140 45.48 -1.03 15.79
C ALA A 140 44.04 -1.50 15.95
N PRO A 141 43.12 -1.09 15.05
CA PRO A 141 41.75 -1.59 15.06
C PRO A 141 41.70 -3.11 14.95
N THR A 142 40.78 -3.70 15.69
CA THR A 142 40.57 -5.14 15.70
C THR A 142 39.74 -5.59 14.49
N TRP A 143 39.82 -6.88 14.17
CA TRP A 143 39.04 -7.48 13.10
C TRP A 143 37.52 -7.36 13.35
N GLU A 144 37.11 -7.56 14.61
CA GLU A 144 35.71 -7.48 15.02
C GLU A 144 35.16 -6.05 14.88
N GLU A 145 35.93 -5.03 15.25
CA GLU A 145 35.56 -3.63 15.05
C GLU A 145 35.42 -3.28 13.56
N TRP A 146 36.36 -3.75 12.74
CA TRP A 146 36.32 -3.57 11.29
C TRP A 146 35.07 -4.21 10.66
N GLN A 147 34.80 -5.48 10.99
CA GLN A 147 33.61 -6.19 10.52
C GLN A 147 32.31 -5.53 11.00
N GLY A 148 32.27 -5.08 12.26
CA GLY A 148 31.12 -4.35 12.80
C GLY A 148 30.85 -3.04 12.04
N ALA A 149 31.89 -2.31 11.68
CA ALA A 149 31.76 -1.08 10.88
C ALA A 149 31.26 -1.36 9.46
N LEU A 150 31.78 -2.41 8.80
CA LEU A 150 31.30 -2.85 7.49
C LEU A 150 29.83 -3.30 7.52
N GLN A 151 29.45 -4.07 8.54
CA GLN A 151 28.06 -4.50 8.73
C GLN A 151 27.14 -3.28 8.92
N THR A 152 27.54 -2.34 9.77
CA THR A 152 26.77 -1.10 10.00
C THR A 152 26.60 -0.29 8.71
N LYS A 153 27.65 -0.16 7.90
CA LYS A 153 27.56 0.49 6.58
C LYS A 153 26.60 -0.23 5.65
N ASN A 154 26.62 -1.57 5.62
CA ASN A 154 25.71 -2.36 4.82
C ASN A 154 24.26 -2.19 5.28
N ASP A 155 24.00 -2.26 6.59
CA ASP A 155 22.67 -2.08 7.17
C ASP A 155 22.10 -0.69 6.85
N LEU A 156 22.92 0.36 6.95
CA LEU A 156 22.54 1.71 6.55
C LEU A 156 22.25 1.82 5.05
N THR A 157 22.97 1.08 4.20
CA THR A 157 22.73 1.05 2.75
C THR A 157 21.41 0.36 2.43
N VAL A 158 21.11 -0.76 3.09
CA VAL A 158 19.82 -1.46 2.97
C VAL A 158 18.68 -0.54 3.42
N GLN A 159 18.81 0.07 4.59
CA GLN A 159 17.82 1.02 5.10
C GLN A 159 17.57 2.18 4.12
N ARG A 160 18.62 2.70 3.46
CA ARG A 160 18.45 3.75 2.44
C ARG A 160 17.59 3.28 1.28
N THR A 161 17.84 2.07 0.78
CA THR A 161 17.05 1.47 -0.30
C THR A 161 15.59 1.32 0.10
N GLU A 162 15.32 0.80 1.32
CA GLU A 162 13.96 0.68 1.85
C GLU A 162 13.24 2.04 1.93
N ILE A 163 13.93 3.11 2.35
CA ILE A 163 13.35 4.46 2.39
C ILE A 163 13.04 4.96 0.97
N MET A 164 13.91 4.70 -0.01
CA MET A 164 13.68 5.09 -1.41
C MET A 164 12.52 4.33 -2.06
N GLU A 165 12.41 3.02 -1.82
CA GLU A 165 11.28 2.21 -2.27
C GLU A 165 9.97 2.70 -1.67
N PHE A 166 9.98 3.07 -0.39
CA PHE A 166 8.82 3.69 0.26
C PHE A 166 8.46 5.05 -0.36
N GLN A 167 9.45 5.88 -0.70
CA GLN A 167 9.23 7.16 -1.39
C GLN A 167 8.51 6.95 -2.73
N GLU A 168 8.99 6.00 -3.55
CA GLU A 168 8.36 5.66 -4.83
C GLU A 168 6.91 5.24 -4.63
N LYS A 169 6.62 4.47 -3.57
CA LYS A 169 5.25 4.07 -3.23
C LYS A 169 4.35 5.24 -2.82
N VAL A 170 4.88 6.22 -2.07
CA VAL A 170 4.14 7.44 -1.73
C VAL A 170 3.84 8.24 -2.99
N ASP A 171 4.82 8.40 -3.89
CA ASP A 171 4.65 9.10 -5.17
C ASP A 171 3.63 8.41 -6.08
N GLU A 172 3.68 7.08 -6.20
CA GLU A 172 2.68 6.30 -6.93
C GLU A 172 1.28 6.47 -6.36
N THR A 173 1.16 6.45 -5.03
CA THR A 173 -0.11 6.66 -4.33
C THR A 173 -0.64 8.06 -4.61
N ARG A 174 0.21 9.09 -4.57
CA ARG A 174 -0.18 10.47 -4.91
C ARG A 174 -0.63 10.59 -6.36
N GLU A 175 0.06 9.95 -7.30
CA GLU A 175 -0.34 9.98 -8.71
C GLU A 175 -1.68 9.28 -8.94
N LYS A 176 -1.93 8.16 -8.24
CA LYS A 176 -3.25 7.52 -8.22
C LYS A 176 -4.29 8.54 -7.73
N VAL A 177 -4.13 9.08 -6.51
CA VAL A 177 -5.05 10.07 -5.91
C VAL A 177 -5.38 11.22 -6.87
N ARG A 178 -4.38 11.72 -7.60
CA ARG A 178 -4.54 12.82 -8.56
C ARG A 178 -5.35 12.46 -9.80
N THR A 179 -5.28 11.22 -10.26
CA THR A 179 -5.83 10.81 -11.57
C THR A 179 -7.20 10.14 -11.49
N GLY A 180 -7.62 9.67 -10.31
CA GLY A 180 -8.82 8.84 -10.14
C GLY A 180 -9.93 9.48 -9.29
N GLN A 181 -11.14 8.95 -9.45
CA GLN A 181 -12.19 9.05 -8.44
C GLN A 181 -12.05 7.84 -7.52
N PHE A 182 -11.64 8.07 -6.28
CA PHE A 182 -11.46 7.01 -5.28
C PHE A 182 -12.71 6.82 -4.47
N THR A 183 -12.92 5.59 -4.02
CA THR A 183 -13.87 5.26 -2.96
C THR A 183 -13.26 5.55 -1.60
N SER A 184 -14.09 5.77 -0.58
CA SER A 184 -13.58 5.91 0.79
C SER A 184 -12.77 4.68 1.24
N ASP A 185 -13.14 3.49 0.79
CA ASP A 185 -12.45 2.25 1.16
C ASP A 185 -11.08 2.10 0.46
N GLU A 186 -10.92 2.66 -0.74
CA GLU A 186 -9.61 2.70 -1.41
C GLU A 186 -8.63 3.63 -0.70
N ILE A 187 -9.09 4.79 -0.21
CA ILE A 187 -8.25 5.70 0.60
C ILE A 187 -7.77 4.98 1.86
N ASP A 188 -8.68 4.33 2.58
CA ASP A 188 -8.32 3.57 3.79
C ASP A 188 -7.35 2.42 3.47
N SER A 189 -7.53 1.76 2.33
CA SER A 189 -6.61 0.72 1.87
C SER A 189 -5.21 1.29 1.66
N PHE A 190 -5.08 2.44 0.99
CA PHE A 190 -3.77 3.08 0.79
C PHE A 190 -3.16 3.55 2.10
N GLU A 191 -3.95 4.11 3.02
CA GLU A 191 -3.45 4.50 4.34
C GLU A 191 -2.87 3.31 5.12
N ASN A 192 -3.60 2.20 5.15
CA ASN A 192 -3.15 0.98 5.83
C ASN A 192 -1.91 0.38 5.17
N GLU A 193 -1.86 0.38 3.85
CA GLU A 193 -0.73 -0.11 3.07
C GLU A 193 0.53 0.72 3.35
N LEU A 194 0.44 2.05 3.23
CA LEU A 194 1.54 2.97 3.52
C LEU A 194 1.99 2.88 4.98
N ASN A 195 1.07 2.81 5.94
CA ASN A 195 1.44 2.69 7.34
C ASN A 195 2.11 1.35 7.66
N SER A 196 1.63 0.25 7.05
CA SER A 196 2.22 -1.07 7.23
C SER A 196 3.64 -1.12 6.66
N GLU A 197 3.83 -0.60 5.45
CA GLU A 197 5.08 -0.69 4.70
C GLU A 197 6.09 0.40 5.01
N ALA A 198 5.69 1.48 5.70
CA ALA A 198 6.62 2.52 6.13
C ALA A 198 7.79 1.92 6.93
N PRO A 199 9.04 2.11 6.49
CA PRO A 199 10.22 1.61 7.18
C PRO A 199 10.34 2.18 8.60
N PRO A 200 10.98 1.47 9.54
CA PRO A 200 11.15 1.97 10.91
C PRO A 200 11.81 3.35 10.99
N SER A 201 12.75 3.65 10.08
CA SER A 201 13.42 4.95 9.98
C SER A 201 12.46 6.09 9.61
N VAL A 202 11.48 5.84 8.72
CA VAL A 202 10.45 6.81 8.35
C VAL A 202 9.44 6.98 9.49
N LYS A 203 8.99 5.87 10.09
CA LYS A 203 8.07 5.89 11.25
C LYS A 203 8.63 6.68 12.43
N ALA A 204 9.95 6.56 12.69
CA ALA A 204 10.61 7.31 13.75
C ALA A 204 10.53 8.84 13.55
N GLN A 205 10.37 9.31 12.31
CA GLN A 205 10.21 10.74 11.98
C GLN A 205 8.77 11.22 12.09
N MET A 206 7.82 10.34 12.43
CA MET A 206 6.38 10.61 12.48
C MET A 206 5.77 10.33 13.87
N PRO A 207 6.28 10.95 14.95
CA PRO A 207 5.85 10.65 16.32
C PRO A 207 4.37 10.98 16.60
N ASP A 208 3.74 11.87 15.82
CA ASP A 208 2.34 12.27 15.98
C ASP A 208 1.37 11.56 15.03
N PHE A 209 1.82 10.56 14.26
CA PHE A 209 1.00 9.96 13.21
C PHE A 209 -0.24 9.22 13.74
N GLU A 210 -0.19 8.71 14.97
CA GLU A 210 -1.34 8.06 15.63
C GLU A 210 -2.46 9.05 16.01
N ASN A 211 -2.20 10.36 16.04
CA ASN A 211 -3.15 11.39 16.48
C ASN A 211 -3.85 12.14 15.33
N ILE A 212 -3.61 11.74 14.08
CA ILE A 212 -4.30 12.37 12.95
C ILE A 212 -5.74 11.83 12.91
N PRO A 213 -6.76 12.71 12.85
CA PRO A 213 -8.13 12.26 12.71
C PRO A 213 -8.24 11.30 11.53
N ASP A 214 -8.75 10.10 11.81
CA ASP A 214 -9.14 9.16 10.78
C ASP A 214 -10.07 9.90 9.79
N ALA A 215 -9.86 9.73 8.47
CA ALA A 215 -10.69 10.38 7.47
C ALA A 215 -12.19 10.05 7.67
N LYS A 216 -12.49 8.91 8.30
CA LYS A 216 -13.84 8.53 8.76
C LYS A 216 -14.32 9.24 10.03
N ALA A 217 -13.40 9.62 10.93
CA ALA A 217 -13.74 10.33 12.16
C ALA A 217 -14.24 11.76 11.90
N VAL A 218 -13.74 12.41 10.85
CA VAL A 218 -14.18 13.76 10.43
C VAL A 218 -15.69 13.81 10.12
N PHE A 219 -16.30 12.68 9.75
CA PHE A 219 -17.73 12.59 9.44
C PHE A 219 -18.57 11.76 10.43
N SER A 220 -17.95 11.02 11.36
CA SER A 220 -18.70 10.33 12.43
C SER A 220 -19.19 11.28 13.53
N GLU A 221 -18.66 12.50 13.59
CA GLU A 221 -19.25 13.58 14.37
C GLU A 221 -20.50 14.08 13.64
N LYS A 222 -21.62 13.38 13.86
CA LYS A 222 -22.96 13.74 13.42
C LYS A 222 -23.10 15.26 13.40
N ALA A 223 -23.31 15.83 12.21
CA ALA A 223 -23.88 17.15 12.07
C ALA A 223 -25.13 17.21 12.98
N GLN A 224 -25.01 17.86 14.13
CA GLN A 224 -26.16 18.16 14.95
C GLN A 224 -27.06 19.00 14.06
N PRO A 225 -28.31 18.58 13.79
CA PRO A 225 -29.21 19.37 12.97
C PRO A 225 -29.29 20.75 13.62
N ALA A 226 -28.87 21.77 12.88
CA ALA A 226 -28.94 23.14 13.36
C ALA A 226 -30.38 23.40 13.82
N GLU A 227 -30.56 23.58 15.13
CA GLU A 227 -31.83 24.00 15.69
C GLU A 227 -32.12 25.39 15.09
N ILE A 228 -33.01 25.43 14.11
CA ILE A 228 -33.47 26.70 13.55
C ILE A 228 -34.17 27.43 14.71
N PRO A 229 -33.64 28.56 15.20
CA PRO A 229 -34.28 29.27 16.28
C PRO A 229 -35.62 29.79 15.74
N THR A 230 -36.71 29.21 16.21
CA THR A 230 -38.08 29.70 15.98
C THR A 230 -38.22 31.00 16.77
N SER A 231 -37.67 32.08 16.21
CA SER A 231 -37.86 33.43 16.72
C SER A 231 -39.33 33.79 16.53
N ARG A 232 -40.04 33.62 17.64
CA ARG A 232 -41.36 34.12 18.00
C ARG A 232 -41.62 35.49 17.34
N LEU A 233 -42.57 35.54 16.40
CA LEU A 233 -43.20 36.78 15.95
C LEU A 233 -43.84 37.45 17.17
N GLN A 234 -43.14 38.40 17.79
CA GLN A 234 -43.77 39.35 18.69
C GLN A 234 -44.37 40.47 17.84
N THR A 235 -45.67 40.38 17.66
CA THR A 235 -46.55 41.44 17.19
C THR A 235 -46.34 42.66 18.09
N GLN A 236 -45.72 43.71 17.56
CA GLN A 236 -45.72 45.02 18.22
C GLN A 236 -47.12 45.63 18.09
N GLU A 237 -47.91 45.56 19.15
CA GLU A 237 -49.07 46.43 19.33
C GLU A 237 -48.57 47.87 19.56
N SER A 238 -48.66 48.68 18.51
CA SER A 238 -48.46 50.12 18.57
C SER A 238 -49.62 50.73 19.37
N THR A 239 -49.34 51.09 20.63
CA THR A 239 -50.28 51.83 21.47
C THR A 239 -50.31 53.29 21.00
N TYR A 240 -51.42 53.69 20.39
CA TYR A 240 -51.71 55.06 19.99
C TYR A 240 -52.08 55.85 21.25
N ASP A 241 -51.29 56.88 21.58
CA ASP A 241 -51.56 57.83 22.66
C ASP A 241 -52.17 59.10 22.05
N PRO A 242 -53.49 59.34 22.15
CA PRO A 242 -54.06 60.63 21.81
C PRO A 242 -54.08 61.50 23.07
N MET A 243 -53.68 62.77 22.96
CA MET A 243 -54.11 63.95 23.75
C MET A 243 -53.04 65.05 23.54
N SER A 244 -53.32 66.34 23.48
CA SER A 244 -54.50 67.20 23.50
C SER A 244 -54.07 68.56 22.95
#